data_AF-A0AAN6RZU8-F1
#
_entry.id   AF-A0AAN6RZU8-F1
#
_cell.length_a   1.000
_cell.length_b   1.000
_cell.length_c   1.000
_cell.angle_alpha   90.00
_cell.angle_beta   90.00
_cell.angle_gamma   90.00
#
_symmetry.space_group_name_H-M   'P 1'
#
loop_
_entity.id
_entity.type
_entity.pdbx_description
1 polymer ?
#
loop_
_entity_poly.entity_id
_entity_poly.type
_entity_poly.pdbx_seq_one_letter_code
_entity_poly.pdbx_strand_id
1 'polypeptide(L)'
;MPYSRSSLPGLWALWPGPRCKQRRATPPRPALPPSFIATITTNLSSMQAIPRTCFFPVSVMDSIPKPHGGVGFDPTTTQHTARGRMFLIIMISFLLLLGWWLHYMWRAEAALSIPWVPDPESRLFSQRTLLPPIPTSFLDSPDDPYILPLRTKGRDIVDQEGKRFKLSSVNWYGASDELFIPGGLDVQHRSVIAQTIRNLGFNSVRLPYSDEMVMVNPHILPHLLTANPDLVGLRALDIFEKVVEALTEAGIAVIVNNHITSAQWCCGADPCDAGWANDHLPAALCRVRQSEEEWIQHWEVIMERLKDNERVVGVDLRNEVRGVWGTMTWDKWATAAEKAGNRLLKINKDWLVVVGGTESGNDLTQAGRRPVMLDVDDRVVYSAHVYSWSGWGSLEGRYSKRSYPSFVKAMRHNWAYLVEGDIAPVWIGEFGAPDRPGQGDANYWGNLMRYLKSIDADFGYWAINPRKPKNNEREGYSLVEDDWLTPVLDYRMKDMTELMRA
;
A
#
# COMPACT_ATOMS: atom_id res chain seq x y z
N MET A 1 -21.66 49.33 25.52
CA MET A 1 -21.29 49.56 26.93
C MET A 1 -20.07 48.69 27.26
N PRO A 2 -18.90 49.27 27.59
CA PRO A 2 -17.65 48.54 27.83
C PRO A 2 -17.13 48.66 29.28
N TYR A 3 -16.40 47.64 29.77
CA TYR A 3 -15.42 47.72 30.89
C TYR A 3 -14.38 46.60 30.64
N SER A 4 -13.12 46.89 30.28
CA SER A 4 -11.96 47.19 31.16
C SER A 4 -11.32 45.92 31.79
N ARG A 5 -10.24 45.38 31.20
CA ARG A 5 -8.81 45.44 31.64
C ARG A 5 -8.47 44.85 33.02
N SER A 6 -7.57 43.87 33.02
CA SER A 6 -6.47 43.74 33.99
C SER A 6 -5.31 42.90 33.42
N SER A 7 -4.09 43.20 33.86
CA SER A 7 -2.82 42.80 33.27
C SER A 7 -1.83 42.28 34.33
N LEU A 8 -1.22 41.10 34.06
CA LEU A 8 0.16 40.63 34.37
C LEU A 8 0.60 40.45 35.86
N PRO A 9 1.76 39.79 36.20
CA PRO A 9 2.76 39.04 35.39
C PRO A 9 3.24 37.68 36.00
N GLY A 10 4.08 36.92 35.27
CA GLY A 10 4.91 35.84 35.84
C GLY A 10 5.87 35.19 34.82
N LEU A 11 7.17 35.53 34.90
CA LEU A 11 8.28 34.93 34.14
C LEU A 11 8.60 33.50 34.63
N TRP A 12 9.14 32.62 33.76
CA TRP A 12 10.52 32.09 33.79
C TRP A 12 10.75 30.95 32.77
N ALA A 13 11.84 31.10 31.99
CA ALA A 13 12.72 30.13 31.30
C ALA A 13 12.13 29.14 30.24
N LEU A 14 12.44 29.26 28.94
CA LEU A 14 13.72 29.01 28.21
C LEU A 14 14.10 27.52 28.10
N TRP A 15 13.91 26.90 26.92
CA TRP A 15 14.99 26.33 26.07
C TRP A 15 14.47 25.91 24.66
N PRO A 16 15.34 25.83 23.63
CA PRO A 16 14.99 26.13 22.24
C PRO A 16 14.80 24.89 21.35
N GLY A 17 13.92 25.01 20.36
CA GLY A 17 13.75 24.07 19.25
C GLY A 17 14.90 24.10 18.23
N PRO A 18 15.12 23.01 17.47
CA PRO A 18 16.22 22.92 16.53
C PRO A 18 15.95 23.75 15.26
N ARG A 19 16.81 24.75 15.01
CA ARG A 19 16.90 25.49 13.75
C ARG A 19 17.58 24.62 12.69
N CYS A 20 16.86 24.27 11.63
CA CYS A 20 17.46 23.73 10.41
C CYS A 20 18.24 24.83 9.67
N LYS A 21 19.57 24.66 9.56
CA LYS A 21 20.44 25.48 8.73
C LYS A 21 20.28 25.07 7.25
N GLN A 22 19.88 26.03 6.42
CA GLN A 22 20.04 25.97 4.96
C GLN A 22 21.51 25.71 4.61
N ARG A 23 21.80 24.61 3.89
CA ARG A 23 23.09 24.43 3.21
C ARG A 23 22.98 25.01 1.80
N ARG A 24 23.85 25.98 1.51
CA ARG A 24 24.12 26.51 0.18
C ARG A 24 24.66 25.42 -0.74
N ALA A 25 24.19 25.43 -1.97
CA ALA A 25 24.67 24.62 -3.09
C ALA A 25 26.12 25.00 -3.46
N THR A 26 26.95 23.98 -3.71
CA THR A 26 28.25 24.10 -4.37
C THR A 26 28.09 23.90 -5.89
N PRO A 27 28.73 24.70 -6.74
CA PRO A 27 28.64 24.58 -8.20
C PRO A 27 29.51 23.43 -8.75
N PRO A 28 29.22 22.91 -9.96
CA PRO A 28 29.91 21.75 -10.53
C PRO A 28 31.29 22.12 -11.10
N ARG A 29 32.23 21.19 -11.01
CA ARG A 29 33.54 21.26 -11.70
C ARG A 29 33.43 20.79 -13.16
N PRO A 30 34.22 21.35 -14.09
CA PRO A 30 34.11 21.08 -15.51
C PRO A 30 34.78 19.77 -15.95
N ALA A 31 34.28 19.24 -17.05
CA ALA A 31 34.75 18.04 -17.75
C ALA A 31 36.10 18.25 -18.46
N LEU A 32 36.88 17.17 -18.59
CA LEU A 32 38.07 17.07 -19.46
C LEU A 32 37.83 16.03 -20.57
N PRO A 33 38.33 16.24 -21.81
CA PRO A 33 38.03 15.42 -22.99
C PRO A 33 39.05 14.28 -23.23
N PRO A 34 38.82 13.38 -24.21
CA PRO A 34 39.38 12.04 -24.25
C PRO A 34 40.59 11.89 -25.20
N SER A 35 41.51 10.99 -24.85
CA SER A 35 42.50 10.35 -25.75
C SER A 35 43.30 9.32 -24.93
N PHE A 36 43.86 8.21 -25.41
CA PHE A 36 43.89 7.46 -26.66
C PHE A 36 44.52 6.09 -26.29
N ILE A 37 44.13 5.01 -26.99
CA ILE A 37 44.91 3.78 -27.29
C ILE A 37 45.17 2.72 -26.19
N ALA A 38 44.64 1.52 -26.46
CA ALA A 38 44.97 0.22 -25.91
C ALA A 38 46.05 -0.51 -26.75
N THR A 39 46.40 -1.74 -26.33
CA THR A 39 47.31 -2.76 -26.93
C THR A 39 48.78 -2.62 -26.45
N ILE A 40 49.47 -3.60 -25.83
CA ILE A 40 49.77 -4.99 -26.23
C ILE A 40 50.29 -5.83 -25.03
N THR A 41 49.74 -7.05 -24.89
CA THR A 41 50.21 -8.40 -24.47
C THR A 41 51.42 -8.69 -23.52
N THR A 42 51.16 -9.58 -22.55
CA THR A 42 51.89 -10.80 -22.09
C THR A 42 53.41 -10.80 -21.86
N ASN A 43 53.87 -11.17 -20.65
CA ASN A 43 54.42 -12.53 -20.39
C ASN A 43 54.77 -12.79 -18.91
N LEU A 44 54.47 -14.01 -18.46
CA LEU A 44 55.03 -14.64 -17.27
C LEU A 44 56.52 -14.94 -17.51
N SER A 45 57.35 -14.86 -16.47
CA SER A 45 58.37 -15.87 -16.15
C SER A 45 58.96 -15.63 -14.76
N SER A 46 58.97 -16.73 -14.01
CA SER A 46 59.50 -16.92 -12.67
C SER A 46 61.00 -17.26 -12.67
N MET A 47 61.58 -17.17 -11.48
CA MET A 47 62.70 -17.97 -10.92
C MET A 47 64.13 -17.38 -10.87
N GLN A 48 64.53 -17.19 -9.61
CA GLN A 48 65.72 -17.75 -8.94
C GLN A 48 67.12 -17.11 -9.12
N ALA A 49 67.69 -16.82 -7.94
CA ALA A 49 68.99 -17.25 -7.43
C ALA A 49 69.99 -16.15 -7.03
N ILE A 50 70.49 -16.33 -5.80
CA ILE A 50 71.50 -15.57 -5.03
C ILE A 50 72.92 -16.07 -5.40
N PRO A 51 73.97 -15.24 -5.31
CA PRO A 51 75.07 -15.50 -4.35
C PRO A 51 75.58 -14.21 -3.65
N ARG A 52 75.71 -14.20 -2.31
CA ARG A 52 76.92 -14.42 -1.47
C ARG A 52 78.01 -13.32 -1.47
N THR A 53 77.98 -12.52 -0.39
CA THR A 53 79.05 -12.17 0.59
C THR A 53 80.47 -11.78 0.15
N CYS A 54 80.97 -10.66 0.72
CA CYS A 54 82.34 -10.51 1.22
C CYS A 54 82.40 -9.53 2.42
N PHE A 55 83.22 -9.91 3.42
CA PHE A 55 83.46 -9.35 4.76
C PHE A 55 84.59 -8.28 4.78
N PHE A 56 84.64 -7.45 5.84
CA PHE A 56 85.85 -6.83 6.45
C PHE A 56 85.56 -6.45 7.93
N PRO A 57 86.55 -6.25 8.83
CA PRO A 57 86.62 -6.95 10.13
C PRO A 57 86.63 -6.05 11.40
N VAL A 58 86.19 -6.67 12.51
CA VAL A 58 86.70 -6.70 13.91
C VAL A 58 87.42 -5.47 14.51
N SER A 59 86.90 -4.94 15.64
CA SER A 59 87.57 -5.07 16.95
C SER A 59 86.68 -4.66 18.14
N VAL A 60 87.05 -5.20 19.30
CA VAL A 60 86.33 -5.44 20.55
C VAL A 60 86.61 -4.34 21.57
N MET A 61 85.67 -4.04 22.47
CA MET A 61 86.02 -3.77 23.88
C MET A 61 84.86 -4.06 24.85
N ASP A 62 85.25 -4.77 25.90
CA ASP A 62 84.47 -5.36 26.98
C ASP A 62 83.76 -4.35 27.89
N SER A 63 82.64 -4.77 28.49
CA SER A 63 82.48 -4.80 29.95
C SER A 63 81.09 -5.34 30.37
N ILE A 64 81.11 -6.40 31.17
CA ILE A 64 79.97 -7.00 31.89
C ILE A 64 79.87 -6.30 33.25
N PRO A 65 78.65 -6.17 33.84
CA PRO A 65 78.36 -7.02 35.00
C PRO A 65 76.94 -7.62 34.99
N LYS A 66 76.83 -8.91 35.35
CA LYS A 66 75.59 -9.54 35.84
C LYS A 66 75.28 -9.01 37.25
N PRO A 67 74.02 -9.04 37.73
CA PRO A 67 73.61 -10.23 38.48
C PRO A 67 72.13 -10.65 38.31
N HIS A 68 71.96 -11.97 38.40
CA HIS A 68 70.89 -12.74 39.04
C HIS A 68 69.49 -12.13 39.24
N GLY A 69 68.50 -12.82 38.66
CA GLY A 69 67.10 -12.73 39.08
C GLY A 69 66.25 -13.68 38.24
N GLY A 70 66.01 -14.89 38.76
CA GLY A 70 65.05 -15.81 38.15
C GLY A 70 63.65 -15.19 38.19
N VAL A 71 63.05 -15.00 37.02
CA VAL A 71 61.62 -14.72 36.90
C VAL A 71 61.02 -15.91 36.19
N GLY A 72 60.26 -16.71 36.94
CA GLY A 72 59.41 -17.75 36.38
C GLY A 72 58.48 -17.12 35.35
N PHE A 73 58.46 -17.70 34.15
CA PHE A 73 57.40 -17.43 33.18
C PHE A 73 56.08 -17.89 33.79
N ASP A 74 55.26 -16.96 34.27
CA ASP A 74 53.88 -17.24 34.62
C ASP A 74 53.08 -17.38 33.31
N PRO A 75 52.58 -18.57 32.93
CA PRO A 75 51.87 -18.78 31.68
C PRO A 75 50.47 -18.15 31.66
N THR A 76 50.00 -17.65 32.81
CA THR A 76 48.61 -17.19 32.95
C THR A 76 48.41 -15.78 32.38
N THR A 77 49.40 -14.87 32.48
CA THR A 77 49.26 -13.49 31.98
C THR A 77 49.28 -13.38 30.44
N THR A 78 49.98 -14.30 29.76
CA THR A 78 50.03 -14.38 28.28
C THR A 78 48.79 -15.06 27.68
N GLN A 79 48.15 -15.99 28.41
CA GLN A 79 46.88 -16.58 27.98
C GLN A 79 45.70 -15.60 28.05
N HIS A 80 45.66 -14.73 29.07
CA HIS A 80 44.62 -13.69 29.17
C HIS A 80 44.71 -12.64 28.04
N THR A 81 45.92 -12.28 27.62
CA THR A 81 46.14 -11.32 26.52
C THR A 81 45.90 -11.94 25.13
N ALA A 82 46.23 -13.22 24.93
CA ALA A 82 45.92 -13.94 23.69
C ALA A 82 44.41 -14.17 23.50
N ARG A 83 43.68 -14.54 24.56
CA ARG A 83 42.21 -14.65 24.53
C ARG A 83 41.54 -13.29 24.28
N GLY A 84 42.04 -12.21 24.90
CA GLY A 84 41.56 -10.85 24.63
C GLY A 84 41.80 -10.39 23.19
N ARG A 85 42.96 -10.71 22.61
CA ARG A 85 43.29 -10.42 21.20
C ARG A 85 42.43 -11.24 20.23
N MET A 86 42.20 -12.52 20.52
CA MET A 86 41.32 -13.37 19.71
C MET A 86 39.88 -12.88 19.74
N PHE A 87 39.37 -12.50 20.92
CA PHE A 87 38.04 -11.91 21.06
C PHE A 87 37.92 -10.59 20.30
N LEU A 88 38.95 -9.72 20.37
CA LEU A 88 39.01 -8.47 19.62
C LEU A 88 39.01 -8.71 18.10
N ILE A 89 39.75 -9.70 17.60
CA ILE A 89 39.77 -10.05 16.16
C ILE A 89 38.41 -10.59 15.71
N ILE A 90 37.77 -11.45 16.49
CA ILE A 90 36.43 -11.97 16.19
C ILE A 90 35.42 -10.82 16.16
N MET A 91 35.48 -9.92 17.15
CA MET A 91 34.59 -8.76 17.22
C MET A 91 34.80 -7.81 16.03
N ILE A 92 36.05 -7.50 15.66
CA ILE A 92 36.36 -6.66 14.49
C ILE A 92 35.88 -7.35 13.20
N SER A 93 36.10 -8.65 13.05
CA SER A 93 35.66 -9.41 11.87
C SER A 93 34.14 -9.42 11.76
N PHE A 94 33.44 -9.62 12.89
CA PHE A 94 31.98 -9.53 12.95
C PHE A 94 31.48 -8.13 12.58
N LEU A 95 32.10 -7.07 13.11
CA LEU A 95 31.73 -5.69 12.77
C LEU A 95 32.00 -5.35 11.30
N LEU A 96 33.08 -5.86 10.71
CA LEU A 96 33.37 -5.68 9.28
C LEU A 96 32.36 -6.43 8.41
N LEU A 97 32.01 -7.67 8.76
CA LEU A 97 30.99 -8.46 8.06
C LEU A 97 29.61 -7.81 8.18
N LEU A 98 29.23 -7.35 9.37
CA LEU A 98 28.00 -6.62 9.61
C LEU A 98 27.98 -5.32 8.81
N GLY A 99 29.07 -4.55 8.81
CA GLY A 99 29.21 -3.33 8.03
C GLY A 99 29.11 -3.56 6.52
N TRP A 100 29.77 -4.60 6.01
CA TRP A 100 29.66 -5.01 4.60
C TRP A 100 28.23 -5.45 4.26
N TRP A 101 27.60 -6.25 5.11
CA TRP A 101 26.22 -6.70 4.91
C TRP A 101 25.23 -5.52 4.93
N LEU A 102 25.34 -4.60 5.89
CA LEU A 102 24.52 -3.38 5.94
C LEU A 102 24.74 -2.50 4.71
N HIS A 103 25.98 -2.36 4.24
CA HIS A 103 26.29 -1.62 3.02
C HIS A 103 25.70 -2.29 1.78
N TYR A 104 25.81 -3.62 1.67
CA TYR A 104 25.18 -4.39 0.61
C TYR A 104 23.66 -4.21 0.61
N MET A 105 23.02 -4.35 1.77
CA MET A 105 21.58 -4.14 1.93
C MET A 105 21.18 -2.73 1.53
N TRP A 106 21.93 -1.71 1.95
CA TRP A 106 21.70 -0.33 1.56
C TRP A 106 21.81 -0.11 0.05
N ARG A 107 22.84 -0.68 -0.61
CA ARG A 107 22.97 -0.60 -2.08
C ARG A 107 21.86 -1.34 -2.81
N ALA A 108 21.46 -2.51 -2.32
CA ALA A 108 20.37 -3.29 -2.90
C ALA A 108 19.04 -2.55 -2.79
N GLU A 109 18.78 -1.87 -1.66
CA GLU A 109 17.60 -1.02 -1.49
C GLU A 109 17.67 0.23 -2.38
N ALA A 110 18.82 0.90 -2.44
CA ALA A 110 19.00 2.07 -3.31
C ALA A 110 18.80 1.74 -4.79
N ALA A 111 19.14 0.51 -5.22
CA ALA A 111 18.91 0.05 -6.59
C ALA A 111 17.42 -0.02 -6.96
N LEU A 112 16.53 -0.32 -6.00
CA LEU A 112 15.08 -0.33 -6.26
C LEU A 112 14.51 1.05 -6.51
N SER A 113 15.11 2.10 -5.92
CA SER A 113 14.67 3.48 -6.06
C SER A 113 15.29 4.19 -7.26
N ILE A 114 16.15 3.53 -8.04
CA ILE A 114 16.64 4.09 -9.31
C ILE A 114 15.43 4.35 -10.21
N PRO A 115 15.26 5.55 -10.79
CA PRO A 115 14.14 5.84 -11.67
C PRO A 115 14.02 4.81 -12.80
N TRP A 116 12.82 4.30 -13.03
CA TRP A 116 12.52 3.46 -14.17
C TRP A 116 12.15 4.31 -15.38
N VAL A 117 12.54 3.85 -16.57
CA VAL A 117 12.25 4.53 -17.84
C VAL A 117 11.16 3.76 -18.56
N PRO A 118 10.03 4.41 -18.92
CA PRO A 118 8.95 3.74 -19.63
C PRO A 118 9.37 3.13 -20.96
N ASP A 119 8.86 1.93 -21.22
CA ASP A 119 9.04 1.23 -22.48
C ASP A 119 8.43 2.02 -23.66
N PRO A 120 8.78 1.70 -24.92
CA PRO A 120 8.28 2.43 -26.09
C PRO A 120 6.76 2.47 -26.20
N GLU A 121 6.05 1.40 -25.83
CA GLU A 121 4.59 1.35 -25.94
C GLU A 121 3.94 2.24 -24.89
N SER A 122 4.43 2.21 -23.65
CA SER A 122 3.98 3.12 -22.59
C SER A 122 4.22 4.60 -22.95
N ARG A 123 5.34 4.92 -23.60
CA ARG A 123 5.62 6.28 -24.10
C ARG A 123 4.73 6.69 -25.27
N LEU A 124 4.34 5.76 -26.12
CA LEU A 124 3.40 6.03 -27.20
C LEU A 124 1.97 6.20 -26.67
N PHE A 125 1.59 5.43 -25.65
CA PHE A 125 0.29 5.54 -25.00
C PHE A 125 0.09 6.92 -24.36
N SER A 126 1.10 7.44 -23.65
CA SER A 126 1.02 8.75 -22.97
C SER A 126 0.87 9.95 -23.92
N GLN A 127 1.04 9.74 -25.23
CA GLN A 127 0.92 10.78 -26.25
C GLN A 127 -0.42 10.72 -27.00
N ARG A 128 -1.25 9.71 -26.72
CA ARG A 128 -2.53 9.48 -27.41
C ARG A 128 -3.69 9.89 -26.53
N THR A 129 -4.83 10.13 -27.14
CA THR A 129 -6.10 10.25 -26.41
C THR A 129 -6.52 8.89 -25.87
N LEU A 130 -7.03 8.85 -24.64
CA LEU A 130 -7.61 7.64 -24.08
C LEU A 130 -8.77 7.16 -24.95
N LEU A 131 -8.82 5.85 -25.21
CA LEU A 131 -9.90 5.25 -25.98
C LEU A 131 -11.20 5.31 -25.17
N PRO A 132 -12.36 5.51 -25.82
CA PRO A 132 -13.64 5.53 -25.12
C PRO A 132 -13.90 4.19 -24.42
N PRO A 133 -14.63 4.21 -23.29
CA PRO A 133 -14.90 3.01 -22.51
C PRO A 133 -15.78 2.02 -23.31
N ILE A 134 -15.72 0.73 -22.98
CA ILE A 134 -16.53 -0.30 -23.66
C ILE A 134 -17.96 -0.23 -23.11
N PRO A 135 -19.01 0.07 -23.92
CA PRO A 135 -20.36 0.23 -23.38
C PRO A 135 -20.89 -1.02 -22.66
N THR A 136 -20.56 -2.21 -23.16
CA THR A 136 -21.02 -3.50 -22.60
C THR A 136 -20.35 -3.89 -21.28
N SER A 137 -19.35 -3.14 -20.80
CA SER A 137 -18.75 -3.38 -19.48
C SER A 137 -19.55 -2.74 -18.34
N PHE A 138 -20.53 -1.88 -18.62
CA PHE A 138 -21.33 -1.19 -17.61
C PHE A 138 -22.66 -1.88 -17.36
N LEU A 139 -23.18 -1.76 -16.14
CA LEU A 139 -24.48 -2.33 -15.74
C LEU A 139 -25.62 -1.83 -16.62
N ASP A 140 -25.54 -0.56 -17.04
CA ASP A 140 -26.56 0.17 -17.81
C ASP A 140 -26.30 0.16 -19.33
N SER A 141 -25.52 -0.81 -19.83
CA SER A 141 -25.28 -0.97 -21.27
C SER A 141 -26.60 -0.94 -22.06
N PRO A 142 -26.77 -0.05 -23.05
CA PRO A 142 -28.05 0.13 -23.75
C PRO A 142 -28.44 -1.06 -24.62
N ASP A 143 -27.45 -1.77 -25.16
CA ASP A 143 -27.67 -2.88 -26.10
C ASP A 143 -27.73 -4.24 -25.41
N ASP A 144 -27.14 -4.35 -24.21
CA ASP A 144 -26.92 -5.61 -23.50
C ASP A 144 -26.73 -5.35 -21.99
N PRO A 145 -27.77 -4.86 -21.29
CA PRO A 145 -27.70 -4.51 -19.87
C PRO A 145 -27.55 -5.76 -19.00
N TYR A 146 -26.93 -5.60 -17.83
CA TYR A 146 -26.86 -6.68 -16.84
C TYR A 146 -28.15 -6.76 -16.03
N ILE A 147 -28.61 -7.98 -15.73
CA ILE A 147 -29.83 -8.18 -14.95
C ILE A 147 -29.49 -8.33 -13.46
N LEU A 148 -29.71 -7.26 -12.70
CA LEU A 148 -29.45 -7.22 -11.26
C LEU A 148 -30.43 -8.11 -10.47
N PRO A 149 -30.05 -8.64 -9.29
CA PRO A 149 -28.80 -8.35 -8.60
C PRO A 149 -27.63 -9.21 -9.07
N LEU A 150 -26.42 -8.77 -8.75
CA LEU A 150 -25.23 -9.59 -8.94
C LEU A 150 -25.18 -10.71 -7.90
N ARG A 151 -24.53 -11.81 -8.27
CA ARG A 151 -24.27 -12.97 -7.41
C ARG A 151 -22.93 -13.60 -7.74
N THR A 152 -22.49 -14.55 -6.94
CA THR A 152 -21.27 -15.31 -7.22
C THR A 152 -21.58 -16.66 -7.85
N LYS A 153 -20.70 -17.14 -8.73
CA LYS A 153 -20.78 -18.47 -9.33
C LYS A 153 -19.38 -18.96 -9.69
N GLY A 154 -18.91 -19.99 -8.99
CA GLY A 154 -17.53 -20.43 -9.12
C GLY A 154 -16.56 -19.28 -8.81
N ARG A 155 -15.58 -19.05 -9.68
CA ARG A 155 -14.64 -17.92 -9.56
C ARG A 155 -15.19 -16.54 -9.97
N ASP A 156 -16.41 -16.44 -10.50
CA ASP A 156 -16.89 -15.22 -11.14
C ASP A 156 -18.03 -14.54 -10.38
N ILE A 157 -18.12 -13.22 -10.56
CA ILE A 157 -19.33 -12.44 -10.26
C ILE A 157 -20.18 -12.43 -11.54
N VAL A 158 -21.46 -12.75 -11.40
CA VAL A 158 -22.40 -12.88 -12.52
C VAL A 158 -23.72 -12.18 -12.20
N ASP A 159 -24.47 -11.85 -13.22
CA ASP A 159 -25.85 -11.36 -13.08
C ASP A 159 -26.88 -12.49 -12.90
N GLN A 160 -28.18 -12.16 -12.91
CA GLN A 160 -29.25 -13.16 -12.78
C GLN A 160 -29.26 -14.19 -13.92
N GLU A 161 -28.78 -13.86 -15.12
CA GLU A 161 -28.72 -14.78 -16.26
C GLU A 161 -27.41 -15.58 -16.31
N GLY A 162 -26.47 -15.27 -15.42
CA GLY A 162 -25.16 -15.92 -15.35
C GLY A 162 -24.12 -15.28 -16.28
N LYS A 163 -24.40 -14.08 -16.81
CA LYS A 163 -23.43 -13.28 -17.55
C LYS A 163 -22.39 -12.72 -16.58
N ARG A 164 -21.11 -12.95 -16.88
CA ARG A 164 -20.01 -12.47 -16.03
C ARG A 164 -19.94 -10.95 -16.02
N PHE A 165 -19.96 -10.37 -14.82
CA PHE A 165 -19.69 -8.97 -14.58
C PHE A 165 -18.31 -8.82 -13.95
N LYS A 166 -17.32 -8.42 -14.75
CA LYS A 166 -15.95 -8.18 -14.28
C LYS A 166 -15.87 -6.82 -13.58
N LEU A 167 -15.46 -6.81 -12.31
CA LEU A 167 -15.20 -5.57 -11.59
C LEU A 167 -13.91 -4.93 -12.10
N SER A 168 -14.05 -3.79 -12.77
CA SER A 168 -12.97 -2.88 -13.14
C SER A 168 -13.12 -1.63 -12.27
N SER A 169 -12.66 -1.75 -11.02
CA SER A 169 -12.90 -0.76 -9.98
C SER A 169 -11.79 0.30 -9.89
N VAL A 170 -12.16 1.48 -9.40
CA VAL A 170 -11.23 2.47 -8.84
C VAL A 170 -11.67 2.84 -7.42
N ASN A 171 -10.71 3.19 -6.56
CA ASN A 171 -10.98 3.72 -5.23
C ASN A 171 -11.17 5.24 -5.28
N TRP A 172 -12.25 5.75 -4.68
CA TRP A 172 -12.47 7.19 -4.46
C TRP A 172 -12.57 7.47 -2.97
N TYR A 173 -11.43 7.81 -2.35
CA TYR A 173 -11.35 7.97 -0.90
C TYR A 173 -11.64 9.41 -0.45
N GLY A 174 -11.73 9.59 0.86
CA GLY A 174 -11.85 10.89 1.53
C GLY A 174 -12.87 10.88 2.67
N ALA A 175 -13.98 10.14 2.51
CA ALA A 175 -14.97 10.00 3.57
C ALA A 175 -14.46 9.15 4.75
N SER A 176 -13.46 8.32 4.49
CA SER A 176 -12.64 7.64 5.49
C SER A 176 -11.69 8.57 6.27
N ASP A 177 -11.43 9.77 5.75
CA ASP A 177 -10.35 10.63 6.22
C ASP A 177 -10.91 11.82 7.02
N GLU A 178 -10.03 12.70 7.51
CA GLU A 178 -10.37 13.76 8.48
C GLU A 178 -11.41 14.80 8.02
N LEU A 179 -11.75 14.82 6.73
CA LEU A 179 -12.77 15.71 6.17
C LEU A 179 -14.16 15.08 6.10
N PHE A 180 -14.29 13.77 6.33
CA PHE A 180 -15.57 13.04 6.35
C PHE A 180 -16.38 13.12 5.05
N ILE A 181 -15.76 13.47 3.92
CA ILE A 181 -16.40 13.47 2.60
C ILE A 181 -15.43 12.98 1.52
N PRO A 182 -15.92 12.36 0.44
CA PRO A 182 -15.09 12.02 -0.72
C PRO A 182 -14.34 13.25 -1.23
N GLY A 183 -13.08 13.06 -1.62
CA GLY A 183 -12.24 14.17 -2.10
C GLY A 183 -12.77 14.81 -3.37
N GLY A 184 -12.47 16.09 -3.59
CA GLY A 184 -12.71 16.78 -4.86
C GLY A 184 -14.03 17.53 -4.99
N LEU A 185 -14.91 17.46 -3.98
CA LEU A 185 -16.22 18.15 -4.01
C LEU A 185 -16.11 19.69 -3.94
N ASP A 186 -14.93 20.20 -3.58
CA ASP A 186 -14.56 21.61 -3.67
C ASP A 186 -14.10 22.02 -5.07
N VAL A 187 -13.58 21.05 -5.85
CA VAL A 187 -12.99 21.30 -7.18
C VAL A 187 -13.97 21.03 -8.32
N GLN A 188 -14.72 19.92 -8.27
CA GLN A 188 -15.67 19.52 -9.30
C GLN A 188 -17.01 19.07 -8.71
N HIS A 189 -18.07 19.22 -9.52
CA HIS A 189 -19.36 18.66 -9.18
C HIS A 189 -19.26 17.12 -9.12
N ARG A 190 -19.89 16.47 -8.14
CA ARG A 190 -19.80 15.01 -7.93
C ARG A 190 -20.19 14.19 -9.17
N SER A 191 -21.16 14.64 -9.96
CA SER A 191 -21.56 13.97 -11.20
C SER A 191 -20.50 14.07 -12.29
N VAL A 192 -19.71 15.15 -12.31
CA VAL A 192 -18.59 15.31 -13.23
C VAL A 192 -17.47 14.34 -12.86
N ILE A 193 -17.16 14.19 -11.57
CA ILE A 193 -16.18 13.20 -11.09
C ILE A 193 -16.64 11.77 -11.44
N ALA A 194 -17.92 11.45 -11.19
CA ALA A 194 -18.49 10.16 -11.57
C ALA A 194 -18.37 9.90 -13.09
N GLN A 195 -18.69 10.90 -13.92
CA GLN A 195 -18.54 10.78 -15.37
C GLN A 195 -17.07 10.64 -15.80
N THR A 196 -16.13 11.32 -15.13
CA THR A 196 -14.69 11.13 -15.36
C THR A 196 -14.29 9.69 -15.09
N ILE A 197 -14.72 9.09 -13.97
CA ILE A 197 -14.46 7.69 -13.64
C ILE A 197 -14.98 6.75 -14.73
N ARG A 198 -16.24 6.96 -15.19
CA ARG A 198 -16.81 6.20 -16.31
C ARG A 198 -15.99 6.36 -17.59
N ASN A 199 -15.59 7.58 -17.92
CA ASN A 199 -14.82 7.89 -19.14
C ASN A 199 -13.41 7.27 -19.13
N LEU A 200 -12.84 7.04 -17.94
CA LEU A 200 -11.59 6.30 -17.77
C LEU A 200 -11.73 4.79 -18.04
N GLY A 201 -12.96 4.27 -18.08
CA GLY A 201 -13.26 2.86 -18.32
C GLY A 201 -13.69 2.06 -17.10
N PHE A 202 -13.63 2.65 -15.89
CA PHE A 202 -14.02 1.95 -14.67
C PHE A 202 -15.53 1.82 -14.58
N ASN A 203 -16.01 0.59 -14.39
CA ASN A 203 -17.44 0.27 -14.26
C ASN A 203 -17.90 0.17 -12.80
N SER A 204 -16.98 0.24 -11.86
CA SER A 204 -17.27 0.16 -10.43
C SER A 204 -16.38 1.09 -9.59
N VAL A 205 -16.87 1.48 -8.41
CA VAL A 205 -16.13 2.28 -7.43
C VAL A 205 -16.16 1.61 -6.07
N ARG A 206 -14.97 1.44 -5.50
CA ARG A 206 -14.80 1.17 -4.06
C ARG A 206 -14.83 2.51 -3.33
N LEU A 207 -15.78 2.69 -2.41
CA LEU A 207 -16.06 3.97 -1.75
C LEU A 207 -15.78 3.88 -0.23
N PRO A 208 -14.54 4.20 0.20
CA PRO A 208 -14.15 4.23 1.61
C PRO A 208 -14.95 5.21 2.48
N TYR A 209 -15.35 4.74 3.67
CA TYR A 209 -15.85 5.57 4.78
C TYR A 209 -15.19 5.18 6.12
N SER A 210 -15.31 6.03 7.14
CA SER A 210 -14.85 5.74 8.50
C SER A 210 -16.01 5.51 9.47
N ASP A 211 -15.82 4.66 10.47
CA ASP A 211 -16.81 4.51 11.56
C ASP A 211 -17.05 5.85 12.27
N GLU A 212 -16.00 6.63 12.49
CA GLU A 212 -16.11 7.97 13.08
C GLU A 212 -17.02 8.91 12.27
N MET A 213 -17.04 8.82 10.94
CA MET A 213 -17.99 9.57 10.12
C MET A 213 -19.43 9.27 10.52
N VAL A 214 -19.75 8.00 10.78
CA VAL A 214 -21.08 7.56 11.19
C VAL A 214 -21.39 8.04 12.61
N MET A 215 -20.42 7.94 13.52
CA MET A 215 -20.57 8.34 14.92
C MET A 215 -20.77 9.85 15.09
N VAL A 216 -19.99 10.66 14.38
CA VAL A 216 -19.99 12.13 14.52
C VAL A 216 -21.00 12.77 13.57
N ASN A 217 -21.10 12.26 12.35
CA ASN A 217 -21.94 12.77 11.26
C ASN A 217 -21.98 14.32 11.18
N PRO A 218 -20.82 14.99 11.03
CA PRO A 218 -20.72 16.44 11.15
C PRO A 218 -21.38 17.16 9.98
N HIS A 219 -21.73 18.44 10.18
CA HIS A 219 -21.97 19.35 9.06
C HIS A 219 -20.65 19.67 8.38
N ILE A 220 -20.65 19.66 7.05
CA ILE A 220 -19.44 19.90 6.27
C ILE A 220 -19.27 21.39 6.00
N LEU A 221 -18.03 21.85 6.11
CA LEU A 221 -17.70 23.26 5.92
C LEU A 221 -17.97 23.66 4.45
N PRO A 222 -18.67 24.78 4.18
CA PRO A 222 -19.09 25.14 2.82
C PRO A 222 -17.94 25.25 1.79
N HIS A 223 -16.73 25.62 2.23
CA HIS A 223 -15.59 25.74 1.33
C HIS A 223 -15.10 24.39 0.78
N LEU A 224 -15.47 23.27 1.42
CA LEU A 224 -15.17 21.92 0.94
C LEU A 224 -16.20 21.43 -0.10
N LEU A 225 -17.22 22.24 -0.39
CA LEU A 225 -18.35 21.91 -1.26
C LEU A 225 -18.55 23.00 -2.33
N THR A 226 -17.53 23.80 -2.64
CA THR A 226 -17.64 24.95 -3.54
C THR A 226 -18.14 24.61 -4.93
N ALA A 227 -17.89 23.38 -5.41
CA ALA A 227 -18.40 22.90 -6.69
C ALA A 227 -19.74 22.15 -6.59
N ASN A 228 -20.28 21.98 -5.37
CA ASN A 228 -21.52 21.26 -5.07
C ASN A 228 -22.41 22.10 -4.11
N PRO A 229 -22.91 23.27 -4.55
CA PRO A 229 -23.63 24.22 -3.69
C PRO A 229 -24.94 23.65 -3.13
N ASP A 230 -25.53 22.65 -3.78
CA ASP A 230 -26.73 21.94 -3.33
C ASP A 230 -26.49 21.07 -2.09
N LEU A 231 -25.23 20.75 -1.78
CA LEU A 231 -24.84 19.98 -0.59
C LEU A 231 -24.57 20.85 0.64
N VAL A 232 -24.53 22.18 0.49
CA VAL A 232 -24.21 23.08 1.60
C VAL A 232 -25.28 22.99 2.69
N GLY A 233 -24.84 22.74 3.92
CA GLY A 233 -25.71 22.58 5.08
C GLY A 233 -26.08 21.12 5.37
N LEU A 234 -25.80 20.19 4.46
CA LEU A 234 -25.98 18.76 4.71
C LEU A 234 -24.90 18.21 5.66
N ARG A 235 -25.19 17.04 6.22
CA ARG A 235 -24.24 16.29 7.04
C ARG A 235 -23.46 15.28 6.20
N ALA A 236 -22.33 14.80 6.75
CA ALA A 236 -21.43 13.87 6.08
C ALA A 236 -22.14 12.64 5.49
N LEU A 237 -23.05 11.99 6.22
CA LEU A 237 -23.79 10.82 5.74
C LEU A 237 -24.72 11.15 4.56
N ASP A 238 -25.41 12.29 4.60
CA ASP A 238 -26.31 12.71 3.52
C ASP A 238 -25.49 13.07 2.27
N ILE A 239 -24.30 13.67 2.44
CA ILE A 239 -23.37 13.94 1.34
C ILE A 239 -22.82 12.64 0.74
N PHE A 240 -22.47 11.66 1.57
CA PHE A 240 -22.02 10.35 1.11
C PHE A 240 -23.09 9.67 0.24
N GLU A 241 -24.35 9.68 0.68
CA GLU A 241 -25.50 9.20 -0.09
C GLU A 241 -25.64 9.94 -1.44
N LYS A 242 -25.52 11.27 -1.47
CA LYS A 242 -25.54 12.06 -2.72
C LYS A 242 -24.38 11.75 -3.68
N VAL A 243 -23.23 11.35 -3.16
CA VAL A 243 -22.10 10.88 -3.98
C VAL A 243 -22.37 9.49 -4.55
N VAL A 244 -22.96 8.58 -3.75
CA VAL A 244 -23.40 7.26 -4.23
C VAL A 244 -24.46 7.41 -5.34
N GLU A 245 -25.45 8.27 -5.15
CA GLU A 245 -26.44 8.59 -6.20
C GLU A 245 -25.74 9.03 -7.49
N ALA A 246 -24.83 10.00 -7.43
CA ALA A 246 -24.12 10.48 -8.61
C ALA A 246 -23.28 9.39 -9.34
N LEU A 247 -22.66 8.48 -8.59
CA LEU A 247 -21.95 7.33 -9.17
C LEU A 247 -22.92 6.39 -9.89
N THR A 248 -24.01 6.04 -9.23
CA THR A 248 -24.99 5.09 -9.77
C THR A 248 -25.82 5.66 -10.93
N GLU A 249 -26.09 6.96 -10.94
CA GLU A 249 -26.67 7.68 -12.09
C GLU A 249 -25.74 7.70 -13.30
N ALA A 250 -24.42 7.70 -13.07
CA ALA A 250 -23.42 7.49 -14.11
C ALA A 250 -23.25 6.01 -14.50
N GLY A 251 -24.13 5.11 -14.05
CA GLY A 251 -24.09 3.68 -14.37
C GLY A 251 -22.92 2.91 -13.75
N ILE A 252 -22.27 3.47 -12.73
CA ILE A 252 -21.17 2.85 -12.01
C ILE A 252 -21.72 2.01 -10.85
N ALA A 253 -21.25 0.77 -10.73
CA ALA A 253 -21.55 -0.08 -9.58
C ALA A 253 -20.77 0.40 -8.33
N VAL A 254 -21.45 0.53 -7.19
CA VAL A 254 -20.81 1.03 -5.96
C VAL A 254 -20.63 -0.11 -4.96
N ILE A 255 -19.41 -0.22 -4.44
CA ILE A 255 -19.06 -1.10 -3.32
C ILE A 255 -18.63 -0.21 -2.15
N VAL A 256 -19.47 -0.15 -1.12
CA VAL A 256 -19.20 0.66 0.08
C VAL A 256 -18.12 -0.04 0.89
N ASN A 257 -17.12 0.68 1.37
CA ASN A 257 -16.01 0.10 2.13
C ASN A 257 -15.86 0.75 3.50
N ASN A 258 -15.98 -0.04 4.58
CA ASN A 258 -15.60 0.40 5.91
C ASN A 258 -14.06 0.35 6.01
N HIS A 259 -13.46 1.52 5.91
CA HIS A 259 -12.03 1.64 5.66
C HIS A 259 -11.20 1.74 6.94
N ILE A 260 -11.74 2.41 7.95
CA ILE A 260 -11.01 2.73 9.18
C ILE A 260 -11.98 3.09 10.30
N THR A 261 -11.56 2.93 11.56
CA THR A 261 -12.39 3.33 12.70
C THR A 261 -12.23 4.82 12.97
N SER A 262 -11.00 5.27 13.18
CA SER A 262 -10.69 6.70 13.37
C SER A 262 -10.51 7.39 12.01
N ALA A 263 -11.17 8.51 11.76
CA ALA A 263 -11.03 9.24 10.50
C ALA A 263 -9.62 9.83 10.36
N GLN A 264 -8.82 9.21 9.49
CA GLN A 264 -7.44 9.58 9.19
C GLN A 264 -6.93 8.83 7.96
N TRP A 265 -5.81 9.29 7.40
CA TRP A 265 -5.08 8.56 6.36
C TRP A 265 -4.61 7.18 6.86
N CYS A 266 -5.20 6.12 6.32
CA CYS A 266 -4.81 4.72 6.54
C CYS A 266 -3.46 4.40 5.83
N CYS A 267 -2.73 3.33 6.11
CA CYS A 267 -2.93 2.23 7.04
C CYS A 267 -1.65 2.01 7.84
N GLY A 268 -1.46 2.83 8.87
CA GLY A 268 -0.31 2.71 9.76
C GLY A 268 -0.37 1.46 10.64
N ALA A 269 0.68 1.28 11.45
CA ALA A 269 0.76 0.27 12.50
C ALA A 269 -0.09 0.63 13.74
N ASP A 270 -1.17 1.38 13.55
CA ASP A 270 -2.06 1.80 14.64
C ASP A 270 -2.89 0.59 15.11
N PRO A 271 -2.69 0.09 16.34
CA PRO A 271 -3.47 -1.04 16.85
C PRO A 271 -4.97 -0.71 16.99
N CYS A 272 -5.35 0.57 17.09
CA CYS A 272 -6.73 1.00 17.23
C CYS A 272 -7.56 0.83 15.95
N ASP A 273 -6.89 0.73 14.79
CA ASP A 273 -7.51 0.55 13.47
C ASP A 273 -7.15 -0.81 12.84
N ALA A 274 -6.44 -1.69 13.55
CA ALA A 274 -5.97 -2.97 13.02
C ALA A 274 -7.10 -3.98 12.74
N GLY A 275 -8.22 -3.90 13.45
CA GLY A 275 -9.41 -4.73 13.24
C GLY A 275 -10.68 -3.88 13.17
N TRP A 276 -11.84 -4.52 13.27
CA TRP A 276 -13.16 -3.86 13.26
C TRP A 276 -13.65 -3.43 14.65
N ALA A 277 -12.98 -3.88 15.71
CA ALA A 277 -13.29 -3.54 17.10
C ALA A 277 -11.99 -3.32 17.87
N ASN A 278 -12.00 -2.38 18.81
CA ASN A 278 -10.83 -1.97 19.59
C ASN A 278 -11.14 -1.73 21.08
N ASP A 279 -12.36 -2.03 21.51
CA ASP A 279 -12.84 -1.98 22.90
C ASP A 279 -12.05 -2.89 23.86
N HIS A 280 -11.46 -3.96 23.35
CA HIS A 280 -10.55 -4.85 24.09
C HIS A 280 -9.18 -4.20 24.42
N LEU A 281 -8.82 -3.09 23.77
CA LEU A 281 -7.59 -2.35 24.08
C LEU A 281 -7.83 -1.35 25.23
N PRO A 282 -6.78 -0.93 25.97
CA PRO A 282 -6.92 0.08 27.02
C PRO A 282 -7.54 1.39 26.52
N ALA A 283 -8.51 1.93 27.26
CA ALA A 283 -9.27 3.12 26.87
C ALA A 283 -8.40 4.34 26.49
N ALA A 284 -7.26 4.52 27.17
CA ALA A 284 -6.36 5.64 26.92
C ALA A 284 -5.57 5.55 25.60
N LEU A 285 -5.59 4.40 24.91
CA LEU A 285 -4.81 4.18 23.69
C LEU A 285 -5.54 4.68 22.43
N CYS A 286 -6.86 4.52 22.37
CA CYS A 286 -7.64 4.75 21.15
C CYS A 286 -8.54 5.97 21.27
N ARG A 287 -8.39 6.90 20.33
CA ARG A 287 -9.19 8.15 20.26
C ARG A 287 -10.66 7.86 19.97
N VAL A 288 -10.93 6.98 19.01
CA VAL A 288 -12.26 6.46 18.68
C VAL A 288 -12.30 5.01 19.13
N ARG A 289 -13.36 4.65 19.85
CA ARG A 289 -13.54 3.30 20.39
C ARG A 289 -14.84 2.69 19.90
N GLN A 290 -14.80 1.41 19.58
CA GLN A 290 -15.97 0.63 19.21
C GLN A 290 -15.81 -0.85 19.53
N SER A 291 -16.92 -1.48 19.87
CA SER A 291 -17.14 -2.92 19.92
C SER A 291 -17.52 -3.48 18.53
N GLU A 292 -17.53 -4.81 18.41
CA GLU A 292 -18.00 -5.49 17.18
C GLU A 292 -19.46 -5.17 16.87
N GLU A 293 -20.33 -5.08 17.87
CA GLU A 293 -21.74 -4.75 17.66
C GLU A 293 -21.92 -3.29 17.22
N GLU A 294 -21.17 -2.34 17.77
CA GLU A 294 -21.20 -0.94 17.32
C GLU A 294 -20.73 -0.81 15.87
N TRP A 295 -19.68 -1.53 15.47
CA TRP A 295 -19.24 -1.61 14.06
C TRP A 295 -20.36 -2.12 13.13
N ILE A 296 -21.06 -3.19 13.53
CA ILE A 296 -22.21 -3.71 12.77
C ILE A 296 -23.33 -2.67 12.69
N GLN A 297 -23.62 -1.97 13.79
CA GLN A 297 -24.63 -0.91 13.81
C GLN A 297 -24.24 0.26 12.90
N HIS A 298 -22.96 0.65 12.83
CA HIS A 298 -22.50 1.67 11.88
C HIS A 298 -22.72 1.24 10.43
N TRP A 299 -22.47 -0.03 10.14
CA TRP A 299 -22.78 -0.65 8.85
C TRP A 299 -24.27 -0.60 8.51
N GLU A 300 -25.15 -0.90 9.46
CA GLU A 300 -26.60 -0.79 9.27
C GLU A 300 -27.04 0.66 9.02
N VAL A 301 -26.49 1.64 9.76
CA VAL A 301 -26.80 3.06 9.59
C VAL A 301 -26.47 3.56 8.18
N ILE A 302 -25.31 3.17 7.62
CA ILE A 302 -24.92 3.62 6.29
C ILE A 302 -25.70 2.86 5.21
N MET A 303 -25.86 1.55 5.33
CA MET A 303 -26.46 0.73 4.27
C MET A 303 -27.98 0.80 4.23
N GLU A 304 -28.66 1.09 5.36
CA GLU A 304 -30.11 1.33 5.37
C GLU A 304 -30.50 2.51 4.46
N ARG A 305 -29.62 3.52 4.34
CA ARG A 305 -29.81 4.67 3.44
C ARG A 305 -29.67 4.31 1.96
N LEU A 306 -28.93 3.25 1.67
CA LEU A 306 -28.53 2.87 0.31
C LEU A 306 -29.32 1.66 -0.23
N LYS A 307 -30.21 1.07 0.58
CA LYS A 307 -30.87 -0.22 0.29
C LYS A 307 -31.72 -0.24 -0.96
N ASP A 308 -32.30 0.89 -1.36
CA ASP A 308 -33.19 0.99 -2.52
C ASP A 308 -32.41 1.29 -3.82
N ASN A 309 -31.10 1.48 -3.75
CA ASN A 309 -30.25 1.72 -4.92
C ASN A 309 -29.65 0.40 -5.42
N GLU A 310 -30.25 -0.18 -6.46
CA GLU A 310 -29.84 -1.48 -7.03
C GLU A 310 -28.38 -1.50 -7.55
N ARG A 311 -27.81 -0.35 -7.87
CA ARG A 311 -26.41 -0.25 -8.33
C ARG A 311 -25.41 -0.13 -7.17
N VAL A 312 -25.87 -0.08 -5.92
CA VAL A 312 -25.05 -0.38 -4.75
C VAL A 312 -24.99 -1.89 -4.62
N VAL A 313 -23.95 -2.48 -5.20
CA VAL A 313 -23.89 -3.93 -5.43
C VAL A 313 -23.26 -4.71 -4.28
N GLY A 314 -22.59 -4.05 -3.34
CA GLY A 314 -21.97 -4.78 -2.24
C GLY A 314 -21.30 -3.94 -1.17
N VAL A 315 -20.78 -4.67 -0.17
CA VAL A 315 -20.15 -4.15 1.04
C VAL A 315 -18.78 -4.80 1.24
N ASP A 316 -17.72 -3.99 1.29
CA ASP A 316 -16.37 -4.42 1.71
C ASP A 316 -16.19 -4.17 3.20
N LEU A 317 -16.42 -5.25 3.96
CA LEU A 317 -16.77 -5.22 5.39
C LEU A 317 -15.74 -4.52 6.26
N ARG A 318 -14.44 -4.74 6.03
CA ARG A 318 -13.37 -4.05 6.76
C ARG A 318 -12.08 -4.08 5.95
N ASN A 319 -11.52 -2.90 5.74
CA ASN A 319 -10.24 -2.73 5.08
C ASN A 319 -9.06 -3.31 5.89
N GLU A 320 -8.24 -4.12 5.24
CA GLU A 320 -6.91 -4.53 5.68
C GLU A 320 -6.81 -5.06 7.13
N VAL A 321 -7.73 -5.95 7.54
CA VAL A 321 -7.69 -6.54 8.89
C VAL A 321 -6.31 -7.18 9.16
N ARG A 322 -5.70 -6.80 10.28
CA ARG A 322 -4.33 -7.12 10.65
C ARG A 322 -4.19 -7.26 12.16
N GLY A 323 -3.11 -7.90 12.60
CA GLY A 323 -2.80 -8.08 14.01
C GLY A 323 -1.30 -8.17 14.22
N VAL A 324 -0.85 -7.83 15.42
CA VAL A 324 0.57 -8.01 15.77
C VAL A 324 0.85 -9.52 15.77
N TRP A 325 1.82 -9.96 14.97
CA TRP A 325 2.34 -11.35 14.95
C TRP A 325 1.26 -12.44 14.78
N GLY A 326 0.32 -12.27 13.83
CA GLY A 326 -0.69 -13.30 13.55
C GLY A 326 -1.77 -13.45 14.63
N THR A 327 -1.89 -12.49 15.55
CA THR A 327 -3.00 -12.42 16.53
C THR A 327 -4.37 -12.23 15.86
N MET A 328 -4.38 -11.81 14.60
CA MET A 328 -5.56 -11.77 13.76
C MET A 328 -5.67 -13.06 12.93
N THR A 329 -6.37 -14.06 13.44
CA THR A 329 -6.60 -15.30 12.72
C THR A 329 -7.75 -15.16 11.72
N TRP A 330 -7.68 -15.92 10.62
CA TRP A 330 -8.76 -16.01 9.65
C TRP A 330 -10.09 -16.43 10.29
N ASP A 331 -10.09 -17.40 11.22
CA ASP A 331 -11.32 -17.88 11.85
C ASP A 331 -12.04 -16.79 12.66
N LYS A 332 -11.29 -15.95 13.37
CA LYS A 332 -11.84 -14.79 14.09
C LYS A 332 -12.47 -13.79 13.12
N TRP A 333 -11.77 -13.48 12.04
CA TRP A 333 -12.25 -12.54 11.04
C TRP A 333 -13.46 -13.07 10.27
N ALA A 334 -13.40 -14.30 9.77
CA ALA A 334 -14.50 -14.97 9.07
C ALA A 334 -15.77 -15.00 9.94
N THR A 335 -15.64 -15.32 11.23
CA THR A 335 -16.79 -15.33 12.15
C THR A 335 -17.42 -13.95 12.32
N ALA A 336 -16.63 -12.88 12.41
CA ALA A 336 -17.16 -11.51 12.47
C ALA A 336 -17.78 -11.07 11.14
N ALA A 337 -17.17 -11.45 10.02
CA ALA A 337 -17.69 -11.19 8.68
C ALA A 337 -19.04 -11.87 8.45
N GLU A 338 -19.24 -13.11 8.92
CA GLU A 338 -20.53 -13.81 8.85
C GLU A 338 -21.62 -13.08 9.63
N LYS A 339 -21.31 -12.62 10.86
CA LYS A 339 -22.28 -11.86 11.66
C LYS A 339 -22.69 -10.56 10.99
N ALA A 340 -21.71 -9.76 10.55
CA ALA A 340 -21.97 -8.48 9.90
C ALA A 340 -22.68 -8.67 8.55
N GLY A 341 -22.19 -9.58 7.71
CA GLY A 341 -22.78 -9.93 6.42
C GLY A 341 -24.23 -10.37 6.55
N ASN A 342 -24.54 -11.26 7.50
CA ASN A 342 -25.92 -11.73 7.72
C ASN A 342 -26.85 -10.66 8.31
N ARG A 343 -26.33 -9.65 9.01
CA ARG A 343 -27.12 -8.49 9.44
C ARG A 343 -27.46 -7.59 8.25
N LEU A 344 -26.48 -7.30 7.41
CA LEU A 344 -26.68 -6.49 6.20
C LEU A 344 -27.59 -7.19 5.18
N LEU A 345 -27.45 -8.50 4.99
CA LEU A 345 -28.31 -9.28 4.09
C LEU A 345 -29.79 -9.36 4.56
N LYS A 346 -30.09 -9.05 5.82
CA LYS A 346 -31.48 -8.88 6.29
C LYS A 346 -32.09 -7.56 5.85
N ILE A 347 -31.27 -6.52 5.64
CA ILE A 347 -31.70 -5.24 5.08
C ILE A 347 -31.92 -5.39 3.58
N ASN A 348 -30.92 -5.90 2.86
CA ASN A 348 -31.02 -6.19 1.44
C ASN A 348 -30.26 -7.48 1.08
N LYS A 349 -31.00 -8.48 0.59
CA LYS A 349 -30.49 -9.82 0.22
C LYS A 349 -29.65 -9.83 -1.06
N ASP A 350 -29.58 -8.72 -1.76
CA ASP A 350 -28.99 -8.62 -3.09
C ASP A 350 -27.55 -8.15 -3.07
N TRP A 351 -27.04 -7.72 -1.92
CA TRP A 351 -25.66 -7.27 -1.78
C TRP A 351 -24.65 -8.41 -1.80
N LEU A 352 -23.59 -8.23 -2.59
CA LEU A 352 -22.36 -8.98 -2.44
C LEU A 352 -21.68 -8.58 -1.11
N VAL A 353 -21.18 -9.57 -0.38
CA VAL A 353 -20.44 -9.38 0.86
C VAL A 353 -18.97 -9.67 0.57
N VAL A 354 -18.18 -8.60 0.50
CA VAL A 354 -16.75 -8.65 0.23
C VAL A 354 -15.99 -8.83 1.56
N VAL A 355 -15.17 -9.87 1.62
CA VAL A 355 -14.36 -10.24 2.80
C VAL A 355 -12.87 -10.22 2.43
N GLY A 356 -12.16 -9.20 2.91
CA GLY A 356 -10.72 -9.07 2.71
C GLY A 356 -9.90 -10.15 3.44
N GLY A 357 -8.72 -10.47 2.91
CA GLY A 357 -7.73 -11.31 3.59
C GLY A 357 -7.20 -10.69 4.89
N THR A 358 -6.62 -11.54 5.76
CA THR A 358 -5.83 -11.08 6.91
C THR A 358 -4.47 -10.55 6.45
N GLU A 359 -3.63 -10.09 7.38
CA GLU A 359 -2.29 -9.55 7.09
C GLU A 359 -2.35 -8.39 6.07
N SER A 360 -3.26 -7.44 6.34
CA SER A 360 -3.51 -6.28 5.47
C SER A 360 -4.00 -6.70 4.07
N GLY A 361 -4.94 -7.65 4.00
CA GLY A 361 -5.50 -8.14 2.73
C GLY A 361 -4.60 -9.10 1.95
N ASN A 362 -3.46 -9.53 2.49
CA ASN A 362 -2.50 -10.36 1.75
C ASN A 362 -2.71 -11.87 1.92
N ASP A 363 -3.49 -12.31 2.92
CA ASP A 363 -3.62 -13.73 3.27
C ASP A 363 -5.08 -14.21 3.25
N LEU A 364 -5.40 -15.04 2.26
CA LEU A 364 -6.64 -15.81 2.13
C LEU A 364 -6.34 -17.33 2.10
N THR A 365 -5.19 -17.77 2.62
CA THR A 365 -4.74 -19.18 2.56
C THR A 365 -5.74 -20.15 3.23
N GLN A 366 -6.51 -19.65 4.19
CA GLN A 366 -7.47 -20.42 4.96
C GLN A 366 -8.90 -20.34 4.45
N ALA A 367 -9.22 -19.42 3.53
CA ALA A 367 -10.57 -19.18 3.03
C ALA A 367 -11.20 -20.41 2.36
N GLY A 368 -10.43 -21.21 1.63
CA GLY A 368 -10.94 -22.44 1.01
C GLY A 368 -11.22 -23.57 2.00
N ARG A 369 -10.57 -23.57 3.18
CA ARG A 369 -10.78 -24.58 4.24
C ARG A 369 -11.85 -24.16 5.26
N ARG A 370 -11.91 -22.87 5.55
CA ARG A 370 -12.90 -22.21 6.40
C ARG A 370 -13.56 -21.11 5.57
N PRO A 371 -14.46 -21.47 4.63
CA PRO A 371 -15.19 -20.47 3.87
C PRO A 371 -16.09 -19.66 4.79
N VAL A 372 -16.31 -18.40 4.45
CA VAL A 372 -17.37 -17.57 5.05
C VAL A 372 -18.71 -18.13 4.60
N MET A 373 -19.58 -18.44 5.55
CA MET A 373 -20.91 -19.01 5.32
C MET A 373 -21.97 -17.99 5.69
N LEU A 374 -22.69 -17.48 4.69
CA LEU A 374 -23.78 -16.52 4.86
C LEU A 374 -25.15 -17.21 4.81
N ASP A 375 -26.18 -16.55 5.34
CA ASP A 375 -27.56 -17.03 5.33
C ASP A 375 -28.19 -16.95 3.91
N VAL A 376 -27.60 -16.16 3.02
CA VAL A 376 -27.97 -16.05 1.60
C VAL A 376 -26.81 -16.59 0.76
N ASP A 377 -27.10 -17.63 -0.02
CA ASP A 377 -26.13 -18.25 -0.92
C ASP A 377 -25.64 -17.28 -2.00
N ASP A 378 -24.48 -17.59 -2.59
CA ASP A 378 -23.94 -16.89 -3.76
C ASP A 378 -23.73 -15.37 -3.56
N ARG A 379 -23.29 -14.97 -2.36
CA ARG A 379 -23.01 -13.56 -2.00
C ARG A 379 -21.56 -13.27 -1.62
N VAL A 380 -20.77 -14.27 -1.24
CA VAL A 380 -19.40 -14.04 -0.75
C VAL A 380 -18.44 -13.77 -1.91
N VAL A 381 -17.75 -12.63 -1.85
CA VAL A 381 -16.60 -12.31 -2.68
C VAL A 381 -15.39 -12.15 -1.76
N TYR A 382 -14.27 -12.78 -2.05
CA TYR A 382 -13.04 -12.52 -1.29
C TYR A 382 -12.29 -11.33 -1.86
N SER A 383 -11.55 -10.59 -1.03
CA SER A 383 -10.70 -9.49 -1.49
C SER A 383 -9.24 -9.66 -1.08
N ALA A 384 -8.34 -9.38 -2.02
CA ALA A 384 -6.90 -9.35 -1.78
C ALA A 384 -6.31 -7.98 -2.11
N HIS A 385 -5.33 -7.55 -1.31
CA HIS A 385 -4.58 -6.32 -1.52
C HIS A 385 -3.16 -6.66 -1.92
N VAL A 386 -2.66 -6.05 -2.99
CA VAL A 386 -1.34 -6.33 -3.52
C VAL A 386 -0.61 -5.03 -3.77
N TYR A 387 0.50 -4.81 -3.06
CA TYR A 387 1.35 -3.63 -3.24
C TYR A 387 2.82 -4.02 -3.39
N SER A 388 3.67 -3.07 -3.82
CA SER A 388 5.10 -3.32 -4.05
C SER A 388 5.85 -3.73 -2.78
N TRP A 389 5.35 -3.31 -1.61
CA TRP A 389 5.87 -3.68 -0.29
C TRP A 389 5.26 -4.95 0.30
N SER A 390 4.19 -5.49 -0.28
CA SER A 390 3.61 -6.77 0.14
C SER A 390 4.63 -7.91 0.08
N GLY A 391 4.36 -8.99 0.81
CA GLY A 391 5.30 -10.11 1.00
C GLY A 391 6.44 -9.80 1.98
N TRP A 392 6.41 -8.63 2.64
CA TRP A 392 7.27 -8.35 3.78
C TRP A 392 7.06 -9.39 4.89
N GLY A 393 8.13 -9.88 5.51
CA GLY A 393 8.09 -10.98 6.48
C GLY A 393 8.25 -12.39 5.88
N SER A 394 8.09 -12.56 4.57
CA SER A 394 8.43 -13.82 3.90
C SER A 394 9.94 -13.97 3.65
N LEU A 395 10.44 -15.20 3.56
CA LEU A 395 11.84 -15.50 3.24
C LEU A 395 12.29 -14.98 1.86
N GLU A 396 11.35 -14.87 0.92
CA GLU A 396 11.59 -14.37 -0.45
C GLU A 396 11.50 -12.83 -0.54
N GLY A 397 11.07 -12.15 0.53
CA GLY A 397 11.02 -10.69 0.64
C GLY A 397 9.87 -10.02 -0.11
N ARG A 398 9.97 -8.69 -0.24
CA ARG A 398 8.96 -7.79 -0.81
C ARG A 398 8.75 -8.05 -2.31
N TYR A 399 7.52 -7.86 -2.79
CA TYR A 399 7.13 -8.10 -4.19
C TYR A 399 7.92 -7.26 -5.19
N SER A 400 8.34 -6.04 -4.82
CA SER A 400 9.28 -5.21 -5.58
C SER A 400 10.60 -5.90 -5.95
N LYS A 401 11.03 -6.91 -5.19
CA LYS A 401 12.30 -7.65 -5.41
C LYS A 401 12.12 -9.01 -6.06
N ARG A 402 10.88 -9.49 -6.18
CA ARG A 402 10.63 -10.88 -6.60
C ARG A 402 10.77 -11.04 -8.10
N SER A 403 11.25 -12.21 -8.51
CA SER A 403 11.12 -12.67 -9.88
C SER A 403 9.66 -13.06 -10.16
N TYR A 404 9.27 -13.07 -11.43
CA TYR A 404 7.91 -13.48 -11.82
C TYR A 404 7.49 -14.85 -11.25
N PRO A 405 8.31 -15.93 -11.31
CA PRO A 405 7.91 -17.23 -10.73
C PRO A 405 7.69 -17.18 -9.22
N SER A 406 8.54 -16.45 -8.47
CA SER A 406 8.40 -16.27 -7.02
C SER A 406 7.16 -15.44 -6.68
N PHE A 407 6.87 -14.42 -7.47
CA PHE A 407 5.67 -13.60 -7.33
C PHE A 407 4.40 -14.41 -7.54
N VAL A 408 4.29 -15.15 -8.66
CA VAL A 408 3.14 -16.01 -8.97
C VAL A 408 2.93 -17.09 -7.91
N LYS A 409 4.01 -17.70 -7.42
CA LYS A 409 3.94 -18.68 -6.32
C LYS A 409 3.29 -18.09 -5.07
N ALA A 410 3.61 -16.85 -4.72
CA ALA A 410 2.96 -16.17 -3.60
C ALA A 410 1.48 -15.85 -3.88
N MET A 411 1.14 -15.37 -5.07
CA MET A 411 -0.27 -15.09 -5.42
C MET A 411 -1.13 -16.36 -5.32
N ARG A 412 -0.65 -17.48 -5.89
CA ARG A 412 -1.32 -18.79 -5.82
C ARG A 412 -1.46 -19.30 -4.39
N HIS A 413 -0.41 -19.18 -3.59
CA HIS A 413 -0.47 -19.59 -2.20
C HIS A 413 -1.49 -18.76 -1.43
N ASN A 414 -1.45 -17.43 -1.59
CA ASN A 414 -2.19 -16.52 -0.74
C ASN A 414 -3.67 -16.46 -1.07
N TRP A 415 -4.06 -16.42 -2.34
CA TRP A 415 -5.46 -16.18 -2.73
C TRP A 415 -5.84 -16.79 -4.07
N ALA A 416 -4.93 -16.84 -5.05
CA ALA A 416 -5.30 -17.18 -6.42
C ALA A 416 -5.67 -18.65 -6.62
N TYR A 417 -5.38 -19.54 -5.66
CA TYR A 417 -5.92 -20.90 -5.66
C TYR A 417 -7.46 -20.93 -5.63
N LEU A 418 -8.11 -19.91 -5.08
CA LEU A 418 -9.57 -19.78 -5.09
C LEU A 418 -10.09 -19.52 -6.51
N VAL A 419 -9.38 -18.66 -7.25
CA VAL A 419 -9.74 -18.26 -8.62
C VAL A 419 -9.37 -19.35 -9.63
N GLU A 420 -8.11 -19.80 -9.62
CA GLU A 420 -7.62 -20.86 -10.53
C GLU A 420 -8.30 -22.21 -10.26
N GLY A 421 -8.80 -22.43 -9.04
CA GLY A 421 -9.53 -23.62 -8.64
C GLY A 421 -11.05 -23.56 -8.87
N ASP A 422 -11.58 -22.47 -9.41
CA ASP A 422 -13.02 -22.25 -9.60
C ASP A 422 -13.85 -22.39 -8.29
N ILE A 423 -13.28 -21.92 -7.17
CA ILE A 423 -13.86 -22.09 -5.82
C ILE A 423 -14.73 -20.89 -5.44
N ALA A 424 -14.19 -19.67 -5.58
CA ALA A 424 -14.86 -18.44 -5.19
C ALA A 424 -14.22 -17.24 -5.91
N PRO A 425 -14.97 -16.13 -6.12
CA PRO A 425 -14.38 -14.93 -6.69
C PRO A 425 -13.38 -14.29 -5.74
N VAL A 426 -12.28 -13.82 -6.30
CA VAL A 426 -11.34 -12.94 -5.61
C VAL A 426 -11.21 -11.63 -6.40
N TRP A 427 -11.62 -10.54 -5.78
CA TRP A 427 -11.44 -9.19 -6.28
C TRP A 427 -10.15 -8.60 -5.71
N ILE A 428 -9.25 -8.09 -6.56
CA ILE A 428 -8.08 -7.36 -6.06
C ILE A 428 -8.49 -5.95 -5.68
N GLY A 429 -9.06 -5.77 -4.47
CA GLY A 429 -9.70 -4.53 -4.04
C GLY A 429 -8.76 -3.31 -3.98
N GLU A 430 -7.47 -3.55 -3.77
CA GLU A 430 -6.43 -2.54 -3.85
C GLU A 430 -5.13 -3.04 -4.47
N PHE A 431 -4.63 -2.24 -5.40
CA PHE A 431 -3.24 -2.19 -5.81
C PHE A 431 -2.95 -0.80 -6.39
N GLY A 432 -1.69 -0.40 -6.40
CA GLY A 432 -1.29 0.87 -6.97
C GLY A 432 0.21 0.96 -7.22
N ALA A 433 0.59 1.96 -8.00
CA ALA A 433 1.99 2.30 -8.26
C ALA A 433 2.15 3.80 -8.49
N PRO A 434 3.32 4.38 -8.17
CA PRO A 434 3.56 5.80 -8.37
C PRO A 434 3.67 6.15 -9.85
N ASP A 435 3.22 7.35 -10.21
CA ASP A 435 3.40 7.94 -11.55
C ASP A 435 4.87 8.10 -11.95
N ARG A 436 5.77 8.16 -10.96
CA ARG A 436 7.23 8.17 -11.11
C ARG A 436 7.85 6.96 -10.41
N PRO A 437 7.84 5.77 -11.03
CA PRO A 437 8.31 4.53 -10.41
C PRO A 437 9.83 4.42 -10.34
N GLY A 438 10.30 3.77 -9.27
CA GLY A 438 11.62 3.16 -9.26
C GLY A 438 11.64 1.80 -9.97
N GLN A 439 12.82 1.22 -10.14
CA GLN A 439 12.99 -0.14 -10.68
C GLN A 439 12.18 -1.19 -9.91
N GLY A 440 12.10 -1.06 -8.58
CA GLY A 440 11.35 -1.98 -7.74
C GLY A 440 9.82 -1.91 -7.97
N ASP A 441 9.29 -0.70 -8.12
CA ASP A 441 7.87 -0.48 -8.41
C ASP A 441 7.51 -1.03 -9.79
N ALA A 442 8.34 -0.74 -10.80
CA ALA A 442 8.14 -1.24 -12.16
C ALA A 442 8.22 -2.78 -12.26
N ASN A 443 9.15 -3.41 -11.54
CA ASN A 443 9.24 -4.87 -11.48
C ASN A 443 7.99 -5.50 -10.86
N TYR A 444 7.54 -4.96 -9.71
CA TYR A 444 6.29 -5.39 -9.08
C TYR A 444 5.09 -5.21 -10.02
N TRP A 445 4.94 -4.02 -10.60
CA TRP A 445 3.83 -3.69 -11.49
C TRP A 445 3.77 -4.63 -12.70
N GLY A 446 4.91 -4.83 -13.37
CA GLY A 446 4.99 -5.74 -14.51
C GLY A 446 4.63 -7.19 -14.16
N ASN A 447 5.06 -7.67 -12.98
CA ASN A 447 4.70 -9.00 -12.51
C ASN A 447 3.20 -9.11 -12.21
N LEU A 448 2.63 -8.11 -11.52
CA LEU A 448 1.21 -8.09 -11.18
C LEU A 448 0.34 -8.01 -12.44
N MET A 449 0.58 -7.04 -13.32
CA MET A 449 -0.21 -6.86 -14.54
C MET A 449 -0.17 -8.10 -15.44
N ARG A 450 1.01 -8.72 -15.59
CA ARG A 450 1.14 -9.97 -16.33
C ARG A 450 0.30 -11.08 -15.71
N TYR A 451 0.29 -11.19 -14.39
CA TYR A 451 -0.44 -12.24 -13.70
C TYR A 451 -1.96 -12.01 -13.75
N LEU A 452 -2.44 -10.79 -13.44
CA LEU A 452 -3.87 -10.45 -13.47
C LEU A 452 -4.48 -10.67 -14.86
N LYS A 453 -3.75 -10.31 -15.94
CA LYS A 453 -4.18 -10.62 -17.32
C LYS A 453 -4.29 -12.12 -17.56
N SER A 454 -3.35 -12.92 -17.04
CA SER A 454 -3.31 -14.37 -17.30
C SER A 454 -4.46 -15.14 -16.66
N ILE A 455 -5.04 -14.62 -15.58
CA ILE A 455 -6.17 -15.23 -14.90
C ILE A 455 -7.47 -14.47 -15.12
N ASP A 456 -7.46 -13.38 -15.89
CA ASP A 456 -8.60 -12.49 -16.10
C ASP A 456 -9.24 -12.05 -14.76
N ALA A 457 -8.44 -11.38 -13.93
CA ALA A 457 -8.85 -10.98 -12.59
C ALA A 457 -9.70 -9.71 -12.55
N ASP A 458 -10.64 -9.71 -11.61
CA ASP A 458 -11.37 -8.55 -11.13
C ASP A 458 -10.44 -7.67 -10.27
N PHE A 459 -10.49 -6.35 -10.42
CA PHE A 459 -9.49 -5.46 -9.83
C PHE A 459 -10.04 -4.12 -9.33
N GLY A 460 -9.29 -3.45 -8.46
CA GLY A 460 -9.58 -2.17 -7.85
C GLY A 460 -8.31 -1.34 -7.69
N TYR A 461 -8.15 -0.31 -8.52
CA TYR A 461 -6.95 0.54 -8.47
C TYR A 461 -7.07 1.58 -7.37
N TRP A 462 -6.00 1.77 -6.59
CA TRP A 462 -5.84 2.87 -5.65
C TRP A 462 -4.95 3.96 -6.28
N ALA A 463 -5.44 5.15 -6.61
CA ALA A 463 -6.81 5.68 -6.49
C ALA A 463 -7.09 6.75 -7.56
N ILE A 464 -8.35 7.23 -7.66
CA ILE A 464 -8.69 8.36 -8.55
C ILE A 464 -8.09 9.68 -8.04
N ASN A 465 -8.06 9.88 -6.72
CA ASN A 465 -7.75 11.16 -6.08
C ASN A 465 -6.38 11.74 -6.49
N PRO A 466 -6.29 13.01 -6.94
CA PRO A 466 -5.03 13.72 -7.19
C PRO A 466 -4.34 14.22 -5.92
N ARG A 467 -5.11 14.39 -4.84
CA ARG A 467 -4.66 15.02 -3.60
C ARG A 467 -5.18 14.28 -2.37
N LYS A 468 -4.33 14.19 -1.36
CA LYS A 468 -4.68 13.66 -0.03
C LYS A 468 -5.38 14.75 0.79
N PRO A 469 -6.47 14.45 1.51
CA PRO A 469 -7.14 15.38 2.42
C PRO A 469 -6.16 16.04 3.39
N LYS A 470 -5.25 15.23 3.95
CA LYS A 470 -4.20 15.72 4.81
C LYS A 470 -3.20 16.57 4.03
N ASN A 471 -3.05 17.82 4.46
CA ASN A 471 -2.10 18.81 3.92
C ASN A 471 -2.23 19.12 2.42
N ASN A 472 -3.24 18.60 1.72
CA ASN A 472 -3.39 18.72 0.27
C ASN A 472 -2.14 18.26 -0.50
N GLU A 473 -1.47 17.21 0.00
CA GLU A 473 -0.28 16.63 -0.62
C GLU A 473 -0.66 15.91 -1.93
N ARG A 474 0.24 15.95 -2.92
CA ARG A 474 0.05 15.22 -4.18
C ARG A 474 -0.04 13.72 -3.92
N GLU A 475 -1.08 13.09 -4.44
CA GLU A 475 -1.20 11.63 -4.48
C GLU A 475 -0.35 11.10 -5.64
N GLY A 476 0.72 10.39 -5.32
CA GLY A 476 1.60 9.81 -6.33
C GLY A 476 0.91 8.73 -7.15
N TYR A 477 -0.18 8.17 -6.64
CA TYR A 477 -0.92 7.09 -7.28
C TYR A 477 -2.10 7.58 -8.12
N SER A 478 -2.34 8.89 -8.22
CA SER A 478 -3.53 9.43 -8.88
C SER A 478 -3.68 8.98 -10.33
N LEU A 479 -4.94 8.91 -10.78
CA LEU A 479 -5.31 8.68 -12.18
C LEU A 479 -5.83 9.93 -12.89
N VAL A 480 -6.07 11.01 -12.15
CA VAL A 480 -6.38 12.33 -12.70
C VAL A 480 -5.43 13.38 -12.13
N GLU A 481 -5.32 14.50 -12.84
CA GLU A 481 -4.64 15.71 -12.37
C GLU A 481 -5.53 16.48 -11.36
N ASP A 482 -4.99 17.57 -10.82
CA ASP A 482 -5.63 18.39 -9.77
C ASP A 482 -7.01 18.96 -10.16
N ASP A 483 -7.33 19.00 -11.45
CA ASP A 483 -8.63 19.46 -11.96
C ASP A 483 -9.74 18.41 -11.84
N TRP A 484 -9.42 17.17 -11.41
CA TRP A 484 -10.32 16.02 -11.34
C TRP A 484 -10.94 15.59 -12.68
N LEU A 485 -10.36 16.04 -13.80
CA LEU A 485 -10.84 15.80 -15.16
C LEU A 485 -9.77 15.19 -16.05
N THR A 486 -8.57 15.76 -16.04
CA THR A 486 -7.50 15.42 -16.97
C THR A 486 -6.88 14.08 -16.55
N PRO A 487 -6.93 13.05 -17.40
CA PRO A 487 -6.39 11.73 -17.06
C PRO A 487 -4.86 11.72 -17.05
N VAL A 488 -4.28 11.01 -16.09
CA VAL A 488 -2.85 10.70 -16.08
C VAL A 488 -2.58 9.53 -17.03
N LEU A 489 -2.14 9.83 -18.24
CA LEU A 489 -1.85 8.83 -19.28
C LEU A 489 -0.40 8.36 -19.20
N ASP A 490 -0.19 7.23 -18.53
CA ASP A 490 1.13 6.61 -18.38
C ASP A 490 1.05 5.07 -18.48
N TYR A 491 2.14 4.40 -18.07
CA TYR A 491 2.24 2.94 -18.07
C TYR A 491 1.13 2.25 -17.26
N ARG A 492 0.63 2.90 -16.19
CA ARG A 492 -0.41 2.35 -15.32
C ARG A 492 -1.74 2.35 -16.05
N MET A 493 -2.13 3.50 -16.59
CA MET A 493 -3.37 3.62 -17.35
C MET A 493 -3.36 2.76 -18.62
N LYS A 494 -2.21 2.62 -19.29
CA LYS A 494 -2.03 1.66 -20.39
C LYS A 494 -2.40 0.24 -19.95
N ASP A 495 -1.71 -0.27 -18.93
CA ASP A 495 -1.87 -1.66 -18.52
C ASP A 495 -3.27 -1.96 -17.93
N MET A 496 -3.86 -0.99 -17.23
CA MET A 496 -5.25 -1.09 -16.76
C MET A 496 -6.25 -1.05 -17.90
N THR A 497 -6.03 -0.23 -18.94
CA THR A 497 -6.86 -0.24 -20.15
C THR A 497 -6.82 -1.60 -20.82
N GLU A 498 -5.66 -2.25 -20.86
CA GLU A 498 -5.55 -3.63 -21.36
C GLU A 498 -6.31 -4.64 -20.47
N LEU A 499 -6.27 -4.47 -19.14
CA LEU A 499 -7.07 -5.31 -18.22
C LEU A 499 -8.57 -5.13 -18.41
N MET A 500 -9.07 -3.89 -18.59
CA MET A 500 -10.49 -3.61 -18.78
C MET A 500 -11.03 -4.14 -20.12
N ARG A 501 -10.15 -4.36 -21.10
CA ARG A 501 -10.50 -4.80 -22.46
C ARG A 501 -10.18 -6.27 -22.73
N ALA A 502 -9.51 -6.94 -21.80
CA ALA A 502 -9.33 -8.39 -21.79
C ALA A 502 -10.62 -9.02 -21.27
#